data_AF-A0A2K3IVR8-F1
#
_entry.id   AF-A0A2K3IVR8-F1
#
_cell.length_a   1.000
_cell.length_b   1.000
_cell.length_c   1.000
_cell.angle_alpha   90.00
_cell.angle_beta   90.00
_cell.angle_gamma   90.00
#
_symmetry.space_group_name_H-M   'P 1'
#
loop_
_entity.id
_entity.type
_entity.pdbx_description
1 polymer ?
#
loop_
_entity_poly.entity_id
_entity_poly.type
_entity_poly.pdbx_seq_one_letter_code
_entity_poly.pdbx_strand_id
1 'polypeptide(L)'
;MYKKPFISVEMGIESGSVRLMKEHMKGKALPFSVDNWPEIVIEGIGHLNDYDWWPLCTIMTGQPDETEDDVIATINLIDDLRANNAKMFYTPVLFIPLKEAVLGNCRRTSLENLTELQWEVISRCWRNNIDFWAPDMQKIVGPLFLFAHWFYARWKHGKKSTRPVLRLAGFPVANKLDKPCDPNYCKGNNNNGFRGAFEQVKEKFF
;
A
#
# COMPACT_ATOMS: atom_id res chain seq x y z
N MET A 1 -23.44 -4.30 -5.63
CA MET A 1 -23.19 -3.93 -7.04
C MET A 1 -22.78 -2.46 -7.07
N TYR A 2 -21.66 -2.14 -7.70
CA TYR A 2 -21.19 -0.75 -7.83
C TYR A 2 -22.16 0.04 -8.71
N LYS A 3 -22.49 1.27 -8.30
CA LYS A 3 -23.51 2.09 -8.96
C LYS A 3 -23.07 2.65 -10.32
N LYS A 4 -21.76 2.66 -10.59
CA LYS A 4 -21.15 3.22 -11.80
C LYS A 4 -20.20 2.19 -12.43
N PRO A 5 -20.19 2.02 -13.76
CA PRO A 5 -19.16 1.24 -14.43
C PRO A 5 -17.80 1.92 -14.30
N PHE A 6 -16.74 1.13 -14.18
CA PHE A 6 -15.35 1.59 -14.10
C PHE A 6 -14.45 0.63 -14.87
N ILE A 7 -13.27 1.09 -15.26
CA ILE A 7 -12.24 0.26 -15.90
C ILE A 7 -11.24 -0.18 -14.84
N SER A 8 -10.73 -1.40 -14.93
CA SER A 8 -9.65 -1.86 -14.07
C SER A 8 -8.49 -2.37 -14.90
N VAL A 9 -7.30 -2.19 -14.35
CA VAL A 9 -6.02 -2.60 -14.93
C VAL A 9 -5.13 -3.03 -13.77
N GLU A 10 -4.29 -4.05 -13.99
CA GLU A 10 -3.29 -4.45 -13.02
C GLU A 10 -2.05 -3.56 -13.14
N MET A 11 -1.63 -2.98 -12.02
CA MET A 11 -0.43 -2.13 -11.93
C MET A 11 0.42 -2.56 -10.74
N GLY A 12 1.74 -2.52 -10.92
CA GLY A 12 2.66 -2.86 -9.83
C GLY A 12 3.27 -1.63 -9.18
N ILE A 13 2.82 -1.31 -7.96
CA ILE A 13 3.43 -0.30 -7.09
C ILE A 13 4.69 -0.87 -6.43
N GLU A 14 4.64 -2.15 -6.03
CA GLU A 14 5.74 -2.95 -5.50
C GLU A 14 6.25 -2.50 -4.12
N SER A 15 6.73 -1.27 -3.96
CA SER A 15 7.21 -0.73 -2.69
C SER A 15 7.10 0.80 -2.65
N GLY A 16 6.97 1.37 -1.46
CA GLY A 16 7.15 2.81 -1.25
C GLY A 16 8.60 3.21 -0.99
N SER A 17 9.53 2.25 -0.87
CA SER A 17 10.95 2.56 -0.69
C SER A 17 11.61 2.94 -2.01
N VAL A 18 12.07 4.18 -2.10
CA VAL A 18 12.93 4.65 -3.20
C VAL A 18 14.22 3.83 -3.30
N ARG A 19 14.78 3.37 -2.18
CA ARG A 19 16.00 2.54 -2.17
C ARG A 19 15.76 1.21 -2.87
N LEU A 20 14.73 0.46 -2.45
CA LEU A 20 14.38 -0.83 -3.07
C LEU A 20 13.99 -0.66 -4.54
N MET A 21 13.24 0.40 -4.86
CA MET A 21 12.85 0.69 -6.24
C MET A 21 14.05 1.01 -7.12
N LYS A 22 15.02 1.78 -6.64
CA LYS A 22 16.29 2.01 -7.34
C LYS A 22 17.06 0.73 -7.59
N GLU A 23 17.09 -0.15 -6.60
CA GLU A 23 17.93 -1.35 -6.62
C GLU A 23 17.35 -2.45 -7.51
N HIS A 24 16.04 -2.68 -7.42
CA HIS A 24 15.41 -3.84 -8.05
C HIS A 24 14.55 -3.49 -9.27
N MET A 25 14.00 -2.27 -9.34
CA MET A 25 12.88 -1.95 -10.25
C MET A 25 12.97 -0.55 -10.86
N LYS A 26 14.20 -0.01 -11.04
CA LYS A 26 14.44 1.38 -11.49
C LYS A 26 13.66 1.76 -12.75
N GLY A 27 13.51 0.81 -13.68
CA GLY A 27 12.83 1.03 -14.95
C GLY A 27 11.34 1.38 -14.83
N LYS A 28 10.68 1.04 -13.71
CA LYS A 28 9.26 1.34 -13.51
C LYS A 28 8.96 2.84 -13.43
N ALA A 29 9.93 3.65 -13.01
CA ALA A 29 9.76 5.09 -12.90
C ALA A 29 9.90 5.82 -14.24
N LEU A 30 10.43 5.17 -15.28
CA LEU A 30 10.68 5.83 -16.56
C LEU A 30 9.39 6.34 -17.20
N PRO A 31 9.41 7.54 -17.84
CA PRO A 31 10.59 8.37 -18.12
C PRO A 31 11.05 9.29 -16.96
N PHE A 32 10.40 9.23 -15.80
CA PHE A 32 10.73 10.06 -14.63
C PHE A 32 11.88 9.49 -13.78
N SER A 33 12.35 10.27 -12.82
CA SER A 33 13.32 9.78 -11.82
C SER A 33 12.64 8.86 -10.81
N VAL A 34 13.27 7.72 -10.54
CA VAL A 34 12.90 6.80 -9.46
C VAL A 34 13.00 7.43 -8.07
N ASP A 35 13.73 8.55 -7.93
CA ASP A 35 13.78 9.34 -6.69
C ASP A 35 12.39 9.82 -6.25
N ASN A 36 11.49 10.06 -7.21
CA ASN A 36 10.14 10.55 -6.97
C ASN A 36 9.10 9.42 -7.07
N TRP A 37 9.50 8.16 -6.85
CA TRP A 37 8.61 7.02 -7.05
C TRP A 37 7.29 7.10 -6.28
N PRO A 38 7.27 7.42 -4.97
CA PRO A 38 6.02 7.58 -4.23
C PRO A 38 5.08 8.61 -4.85
N GLU A 39 5.61 9.76 -5.29
CA GLU A 39 4.86 10.85 -5.90
C GLU A 39 4.28 10.42 -7.26
N ILE A 40 5.09 9.75 -8.09
CA ILE A 40 4.64 9.20 -9.39
C ILE A 40 3.47 8.24 -9.20
N VAL A 41 3.52 7.39 -8.17
CA VAL A 41 2.44 6.45 -7.86
C VAL A 41 1.17 7.18 -7.45
N ILE A 42 1.27 8.15 -6.53
CA ILE A 42 0.11 8.91 -6.04
C ILE A 42 -0.55 9.69 -7.19
N GLU A 43 0.24 10.42 -7.99
CA GLU A 43 -0.26 11.20 -9.12
C GLU A 43 -0.83 10.29 -10.22
N GLY A 44 -0.14 9.20 -10.55
CA GLY A 44 -0.59 8.25 -11.56
C GLY A 44 -1.95 7.63 -11.23
N ILE A 45 -2.15 7.23 -9.97
CA ILE A 45 -3.44 6.70 -9.51
C ILE A 45 -4.52 7.79 -9.49
N GLY A 46 -4.18 9.01 -9.06
CA GLY A 46 -5.07 10.15 -9.11
C GLY A 46 -5.60 10.41 -10.53
N HIS A 47 -4.70 10.46 -11.50
CA HIS A 47 -5.06 10.62 -12.91
C HIS A 47 -5.93 9.49 -13.44
N LEU A 48 -5.65 8.23 -13.09
CA LEU A 48 -6.53 7.12 -13.45
C LEU A 48 -7.93 7.31 -12.86
N ASN A 49 -8.01 7.71 -11.60
CA ASN A 49 -9.28 7.91 -10.90
C ASN A 49 -10.13 9.05 -11.48
N ASP A 50 -9.52 10.09 -12.05
CA ASP A 50 -10.23 11.17 -12.75
C ASP A 50 -11.02 10.66 -13.97
N TYR A 51 -10.57 9.57 -14.59
CA TYR A 51 -11.21 8.93 -15.75
C TYR A 51 -11.95 7.63 -15.40
N ASP A 52 -12.28 7.40 -14.12
CA ASP A 52 -12.93 6.17 -13.63
C ASP A 52 -12.14 4.88 -13.89
N TRP A 53 -10.82 4.96 -13.92
CA TRP A 53 -9.94 3.80 -13.84
C TRP A 53 -9.63 3.51 -12.38
N TRP A 54 -10.10 2.36 -11.88
CA TRP A 54 -9.87 1.89 -10.52
C TRP A 54 -8.94 0.67 -10.60
N PRO A 55 -7.62 0.88 -10.57
CA PRO A 55 -6.66 -0.18 -10.82
C PRO A 55 -6.63 -1.20 -9.69
N LEU A 56 -6.12 -2.38 -10.00
CA LEU A 56 -5.66 -3.36 -9.04
C LEU A 56 -4.15 -3.19 -8.89
N CYS A 57 -3.70 -2.79 -7.71
CA CYS A 57 -2.33 -2.37 -7.47
C CYS A 57 -1.60 -3.36 -6.57
N THR A 58 -0.54 -4.01 -7.09
CA THR A 58 0.28 -4.92 -6.28
C THR A 58 1.25 -4.13 -5.39
N ILE A 59 1.31 -4.51 -4.11
CA ILE A 59 2.28 -4.00 -3.14
C ILE A 59 2.96 -5.19 -2.49
N MET A 60 4.29 -5.21 -2.50
CA MET A 60 5.11 -6.32 -2.05
C MET A 60 5.78 -6.02 -0.72
N THR A 61 5.94 -7.04 0.11
CA THR A 61 6.77 -6.99 1.31
C THR A 61 7.59 -8.29 1.46
N GLY A 62 8.68 -8.20 2.22
CA GLY A 62 9.65 -9.28 2.40
C GLY A 62 10.60 -9.43 1.23
N GLN A 63 10.94 -8.33 0.56
CA GLN A 63 11.98 -8.31 -0.48
C GLN A 63 13.35 -8.63 0.13
N PRO A 64 14.30 -9.15 -0.66
CA PRO A 64 15.69 -9.31 -0.24
C PRO A 64 16.24 -7.98 0.29
N ASP A 65 16.96 -8.02 1.40
CA ASP A 65 17.58 -6.85 2.03
C ASP A 65 16.61 -5.72 2.42
N GLU A 66 15.29 -5.99 2.49
CA GLU A 66 14.28 -5.04 2.98
C GLU A 66 14.52 -4.70 4.45
N THR A 67 14.74 -3.42 4.74
CA THR A 67 14.96 -2.89 6.09
C THR A 67 13.64 -2.37 6.68
N GLU A 68 13.62 -2.13 7.99
CA GLU A 68 12.44 -1.54 8.65
C GLU A 68 12.05 -0.18 8.05
N ASP A 69 13.02 0.64 7.67
CA ASP A 69 12.78 1.95 7.04
C ASP A 69 12.10 1.80 5.66
N ASP A 70 12.43 0.75 4.90
CA ASP A 70 11.79 0.49 3.61
C ASP A 70 10.33 0.05 3.77
N VAL A 71 10.07 -0.76 4.80
CA VAL A 71 8.70 -1.17 5.15
C VAL A 71 7.89 0.04 5.61
N ILE A 72 8.48 0.90 6.44
CA ILE A 72 7.84 2.15 6.88
C ILE A 72 7.56 3.08 5.69
N ALA A 73 8.49 3.23 4.74
CA ALA A 73 8.25 4.00 3.52
C ALA A 73 7.07 3.44 2.71
N THR A 74 6.94 2.11 2.65
CA THR A 74 5.79 1.45 2.00
C THR A 74 4.48 1.68 2.73
N ILE A 75 4.48 1.61 4.07
CA ILE A 75 3.32 1.96 4.91
C ILE A 75 2.91 3.42 4.69
N ASN A 76 3.88 4.34 4.67
CA ASN A 76 3.65 5.75 4.44
C ASN A 76 2.99 6.00 3.08
N LEU A 77 3.44 5.33 2.02
CA LEU A 77 2.81 5.42 0.70
C LEU A 77 1.35 4.92 0.72
N ILE A 78 1.07 3.81 1.42
CA ILE A 78 -0.31 3.29 1.58
C ILE A 78 -1.20 4.32 2.28
N ASP A 79 -0.67 4.98 3.31
CA ASP A 79 -1.37 6.01 4.06
C ASP A 79 -1.63 7.27 3.24
N ASP A 80 -0.63 7.70 2.46
CA ASP A 80 -0.76 8.87 1.60
C ASP A 80 -1.79 8.60 0.48
N LEU A 81 -1.80 7.40 -0.12
CA LEU A 81 -2.83 6.99 -1.07
C LEU A 81 -4.23 6.99 -0.46
N ARG A 82 -4.36 6.51 0.79
CA ARG A 82 -5.63 6.54 1.53
C ARG A 82 -6.08 7.98 1.82
N ALA A 83 -5.16 8.83 2.27
CA ALA A 83 -5.43 10.24 2.59
C ALA A 83 -5.86 11.04 1.35
N ASN A 84 -5.39 10.65 0.17
CA ASN A 84 -5.81 11.23 -1.12
C ASN A 84 -7.04 10.56 -1.73
N ASN A 85 -7.76 9.71 -0.97
CA ASN A 85 -8.97 9.01 -1.42
C ASN A 85 -8.77 8.19 -2.72
N ALA A 86 -7.59 7.59 -2.89
CA ALA A 86 -7.28 6.75 -4.05
C ALA A 86 -8.29 5.58 -4.16
N LYS A 87 -8.95 5.48 -5.32
CA LYS A 87 -9.88 4.42 -5.68
C LYS A 87 -9.11 3.32 -6.40
N MET A 88 -8.72 2.30 -5.66
CA MET A 88 -8.03 1.13 -6.20
C MET A 88 -8.21 -0.09 -5.30
N PHE A 89 -7.89 -1.26 -5.83
CA PHE A 89 -7.80 -2.49 -5.06
C PHE A 89 -6.34 -2.79 -4.74
N TYR A 90 -5.99 -2.80 -3.44
CA TYR A 90 -4.65 -3.17 -2.99
C TYR A 90 -4.46 -4.68 -3.04
N THR A 91 -3.43 -5.17 -3.72
CA THR A 91 -3.09 -6.59 -3.77
C THR A 91 -1.78 -6.81 -3.02
N PRO A 92 -1.81 -7.05 -1.69
CA PRO A 92 -0.61 -7.31 -0.93
C PRO A 92 -0.05 -8.69 -1.33
N VAL A 93 1.19 -8.71 -1.78
CA VAL A 93 1.91 -9.92 -2.19
C VAL A 93 3.18 -10.12 -1.37
N LEU A 94 3.59 -11.37 -1.22
CA LEU A 94 4.88 -11.70 -0.64
C LEU A 94 5.92 -11.86 -1.75
N PHE A 95 7.17 -11.53 -1.45
CA PHE A 95 8.26 -11.76 -2.38
C PHE A 95 8.39 -13.24 -2.76
N ILE A 96 8.30 -13.51 -4.07
CA ILE A 96 8.56 -14.81 -4.68
C ILE A 96 9.64 -14.60 -5.74
N PRO A 97 10.78 -15.32 -5.65
CA PRO A 97 11.84 -15.21 -6.65
C PRO A 97 11.37 -15.77 -7.99
N LEU A 98 11.59 -15.01 -9.07
CA LEU A 98 11.35 -15.45 -10.43
C LEU A 98 12.68 -15.87 -11.04
N LYS A 99 12.76 -17.09 -11.60
CA LYS A 99 14.01 -17.76 -12.00
C LYS A 99 14.93 -16.91 -12.89
N GLU A 100 14.36 -16.08 -13.75
CA GLU A 100 15.09 -15.24 -14.73
C GLU A 100 15.20 -13.77 -14.31
N ALA A 101 14.67 -13.40 -13.13
CA ALA A 101 14.76 -12.05 -12.60
C ALA A 101 16.07 -11.84 -11.82
N VAL A 102 16.42 -10.57 -11.61
CA VAL A 102 17.60 -10.14 -10.82
C VAL A 102 17.65 -10.81 -9.44
N LEU A 103 16.48 -11.03 -8.83
CA LEU A 103 16.32 -11.65 -7.52
C LEU A 103 15.97 -13.15 -7.57
N GLY A 104 16.22 -13.83 -8.70
CA GLY A 104 15.77 -15.20 -8.93
C GLY A 104 16.40 -16.26 -8.03
N ASN A 105 17.56 -15.97 -7.44
CA ASN A 105 18.25 -16.86 -6.50
C ASN A 105 17.98 -16.51 -5.03
N CYS A 106 17.18 -15.47 -4.76
CA CYS A 106 16.86 -15.06 -3.40
C CYS A 106 15.82 -16.00 -2.76
N ARG A 107 15.80 -16.03 -1.42
CA ARG A 107 14.84 -16.85 -0.68
C ARG A 107 13.44 -16.24 -0.78
N ARG A 108 12.43 -17.07 -1.05
CA ARG A 108 11.02 -16.66 -0.99
C ARG A 108 10.61 -16.27 0.43
N THR A 109 9.72 -15.30 0.53
CA THR A 109 9.10 -14.92 1.79
C THR A 109 7.84 -15.75 2.06
N SER A 110 7.58 -16.05 3.33
CA SER A 110 6.37 -16.72 3.80
C SER A 110 5.79 -15.99 5.00
N LEU A 111 4.49 -16.17 5.24
CA LEU A 111 3.76 -15.52 6.35
C LEU A 111 4.37 -15.81 7.73
N GLU A 112 5.01 -16.97 7.90
CA GLU A 112 5.67 -17.37 9.16
C GLU A 112 6.91 -16.55 9.49
N ASN A 113 7.57 -15.99 8.46
CA ASN A 113 8.84 -15.27 8.61
C ASN A 113 8.68 -13.75 8.61
N LEU A 114 7.45 -13.24 8.50
CA LEU A 114 7.21 -11.80 8.45
C LEU A 114 7.49 -11.12 9.79
N THR A 115 8.10 -9.94 9.73
CA THR A 115 8.19 -9.02 10.86
C THR A 115 6.82 -8.38 11.13
N GLU A 116 6.67 -7.76 12.30
CA GLU A 116 5.43 -7.04 12.65
C GLU A 116 5.13 -5.90 11.67
N LEU A 117 6.16 -5.20 11.19
CA LEU A 117 6.02 -4.13 10.20
C LEU A 117 5.60 -4.67 8.83
N GLN A 118 6.14 -5.80 8.40
CA GLN A 118 5.75 -6.39 7.11
C GLN A 118 4.30 -6.90 7.15
N TRP A 119 3.87 -7.44 8.28
CA TRP A 119 2.45 -7.76 8.50
C TRP A 119 1.57 -6.50 8.47
N GLU A 120 2.07 -5.36 8.95
CA GLU A 120 1.35 -4.09 8.94
C GLU A 120 1.04 -3.63 7.51
N VAL A 121 1.95 -3.83 6.55
CA VAL A 121 1.69 -3.57 5.11
C VAL A 121 0.48 -4.36 4.63
N ILE A 122 0.46 -5.67 4.89
CA ILE A 122 -0.63 -6.57 4.48
C ILE A 122 -1.95 -6.13 5.11
N SER A 123 -1.93 -5.85 6.42
CA SER A 123 -3.12 -5.45 7.16
C SER A 123 -3.68 -4.11 6.71
N ARG A 124 -2.84 -3.11 6.40
CA ARG A 124 -3.31 -1.81 5.88
C ARG A 124 -3.93 -1.96 4.49
N CYS A 125 -3.31 -2.73 3.60
CA CYS A 125 -3.88 -3.02 2.27
C CYS A 125 -5.28 -3.63 2.38
N TRP A 126 -5.44 -4.70 3.15
CA TRP A 126 -6.75 -5.35 3.34
C TRP A 126 -7.74 -4.44 4.04
N ARG A 127 -7.30 -3.66 5.03
CA ARG A 127 -8.16 -2.72 5.71
C ARG A 127 -8.71 -1.68 4.74
N ASN A 128 -7.87 -1.08 3.90
CA ASN A 128 -8.29 -0.13 2.87
C ASN A 128 -9.26 -0.77 1.88
N ASN A 129 -8.99 -2.02 1.46
CA ASN A 129 -9.90 -2.74 0.56
C ASN A 129 -11.28 -2.95 1.18
N ILE A 130 -11.36 -3.38 2.43
CA ILE A 130 -12.63 -3.64 3.11
C ILE A 130 -13.38 -2.32 3.32
N ASP A 131 -12.68 -1.28 3.75
CA ASP A 131 -13.25 0.05 3.97
C ASP A 131 -13.87 0.62 2.67
N PHE A 132 -13.23 0.40 1.53
CA PHE A 132 -13.69 0.95 0.25
C PHE A 132 -14.69 0.05 -0.49
N TRP A 133 -14.37 -1.24 -0.63
CA TRP A 133 -15.12 -2.17 -1.49
C TRP A 133 -16.25 -2.93 -0.76
N ALA A 134 -16.14 -3.11 0.55
CA ALA A 134 -17.11 -3.87 1.34
C ALA A 134 -17.40 -3.23 2.71
N PRO A 135 -17.84 -1.96 2.76
CA PRO A 135 -18.05 -1.23 4.02
C PRO A 135 -19.04 -1.94 4.95
N ASP A 136 -20.09 -2.57 4.39
CA ASP A 136 -21.08 -3.32 5.18
C ASP A 136 -20.48 -4.58 5.84
N MET A 137 -19.40 -5.12 5.28
CA MET A 137 -18.71 -6.27 5.85
C MET A 137 -17.87 -5.92 7.07
N GLN A 138 -17.53 -4.66 7.33
CA GLN A 138 -16.73 -4.26 8.50
C GLN A 138 -17.29 -4.82 9.82
N LYS A 139 -18.63 -4.82 9.96
CA LYS A 139 -19.34 -5.28 11.17
C LYS A 139 -19.23 -6.80 11.39
N ILE A 140 -18.95 -7.57 10.34
CA ILE A 140 -18.87 -9.03 10.36
C ILE A 140 -17.40 -9.48 10.33
N VAL A 141 -16.59 -8.85 9.49
CA VAL A 141 -15.16 -9.10 9.32
C VAL A 141 -14.42 -8.92 10.63
N GLY A 142 -14.70 -7.85 11.39
CA GLY A 142 -14.01 -7.61 12.67
C GLY A 142 -14.09 -8.81 13.62
N PRO A 143 -15.29 -9.19 14.09
CA PRO A 143 -15.48 -10.37 14.94
C PRO A 143 -14.94 -11.67 14.32
N LEU A 144 -15.18 -11.91 13.02
CA LEU A 144 -14.77 -13.15 12.37
C LEU A 144 -13.24 -13.27 12.24
N PHE A 145 -12.54 -12.18 11.87
CA PHE A 145 -11.07 -12.13 11.85
C PHE A 145 -10.50 -12.29 13.25
N LEU A 146 -11.12 -11.75 14.28
CA LEU A 146 -10.65 -11.92 15.67
C LEU A 146 -10.76 -13.37 16.12
N PHE A 147 -11.89 -14.03 15.84
CA PHE A 147 -12.07 -15.44 16.12
C PHE A 147 -11.09 -16.31 15.30
N ALA A 148 -11.00 -16.09 13.99
CA ALA A 148 -10.03 -16.80 13.14
C ALA A 148 -8.57 -16.52 13.57
N HIS A 149 -8.28 -15.32 14.05
CA HIS A 149 -6.96 -14.96 14.54
C HIS A 149 -6.59 -15.70 15.80
N TRP A 150 -7.46 -15.68 16.81
CA TRP A 150 -7.18 -16.29 18.11
C TRP A 150 -7.15 -17.81 18.04
N PHE A 151 -7.94 -18.43 17.15
CA PHE A 151 -8.01 -19.89 17.02
C PHE A 151 -7.15 -20.47 15.89
N TYR A 152 -6.72 -19.69 14.88
CA TYR A 152 -5.92 -20.20 13.76
C TYR A 152 -4.67 -19.38 13.45
N ALA A 153 -4.80 -18.07 13.18
CA ALA A 153 -3.65 -17.29 12.68
C ALA A 153 -2.56 -17.06 13.74
N ARG A 154 -2.92 -16.90 15.02
CA ARG A 154 -1.97 -16.80 16.14
C ARG A 154 -1.23 -18.12 16.39
N TRP A 155 -1.91 -19.25 16.25
CA TRP A 155 -1.31 -20.57 16.40
C TRP A 155 -0.37 -20.90 15.22
N LYS A 156 -0.80 -20.61 13.98
CA LYS A 156 -0.06 -20.94 12.76
C LYS A 156 1.06 -19.97 12.39
N HIS A 157 0.86 -18.66 12.61
CA HIS A 157 1.79 -17.59 12.19
C HIS A 157 2.44 -16.86 13.37
N GLY A 158 2.21 -17.32 14.60
CA GLY A 158 2.85 -16.82 15.82
C GLY A 158 2.27 -15.50 16.35
N LYS A 159 2.93 -14.93 17.36
CA LYS A 159 2.44 -13.74 18.08
C LYS A 159 2.53 -12.44 17.25
N LYS A 160 3.45 -12.37 16.28
CA LYS A 160 3.74 -11.18 15.46
C LYS A 160 2.56 -10.72 14.60
N SER A 161 1.66 -11.62 14.20
CA SER A 161 0.46 -11.28 13.44
C SER A 161 -0.66 -10.63 14.29
N THR A 162 -0.52 -10.59 15.62
CA THR A 162 -1.63 -10.20 16.52
C THR A 162 -2.05 -8.75 16.40
N ARG A 163 -1.10 -7.82 16.41
CA ARG A 163 -1.42 -6.39 16.28
C ARG A 163 -1.96 -6.03 14.89
N PRO A 164 -1.32 -6.48 13.79
CA PRO A 164 -1.84 -6.23 12.45
C PRO A 164 -3.24 -6.80 12.22
N VAL A 165 -3.57 -7.96 12.80
CA VAL A 165 -4.93 -8.53 12.68
C VAL A 165 -5.95 -7.81 13.58
N LEU A 166 -5.57 -7.37 14.78
CA LEU A 166 -6.43 -6.51 15.62
C LEU A 166 -6.80 -5.20 14.88
N ARG A 167 -5.85 -4.62 14.14
CA ARG A 167 -6.07 -3.44 13.30
C ARG A 167 -6.97 -3.73 12.11
N LEU A 168 -6.75 -4.85 11.41
CA LEU A 168 -7.65 -5.30 10.35
C LEU A 168 -9.08 -5.46 10.88
N ALA A 169 -9.23 -5.99 12.10
CA ALA A 169 -10.51 -6.14 12.77
C ALA A 169 -11.12 -4.82 13.28
N GLY A 170 -10.41 -3.70 13.17
CA GLY A 170 -10.90 -2.37 13.53
C GLY A 170 -10.76 -1.97 14.98
N PHE A 171 -9.93 -2.67 15.75
CA PHE A 171 -9.54 -2.17 17.05
C PHE A 171 -8.49 -1.06 16.95
N PRO A 172 -8.58 -0.02 17.79
CA PRO A 172 -7.55 1.00 17.88
C PRO A 172 -6.29 0.39 18.50
N VAL A 173 -5.33 0.04 17.65
CA VAL A 173 -4.00 -0.41 18.08
C VAL A 173 -3.08 0.80 18.02
N ALA A 174 -2.74 1.34 19.20
CA ALA A 174 -1.81 2.45 19.32
C ALA A 174 -0.46 2.10 18.68
N ASN A 175 0.04 2.98 17.81
CA ASN A 175 1.31 2.79 17.13
C ASN A 175 2.13 4.08 17.13
N LYS A 176 3.46 3.95 17.17
CA LYS A 176 4.39 5.09 17.02
C LYS A 176 4.50 5.60 15.56
N LEU A 177 3.90 4.87 14.62
CA LEU A 177 4.07 5.04 13.17
C LEU A 177 2.88 5.70 12.46
N ASP A 178 1.79 5.97 13.16
CA ASP A 178 0.63 6.58 12.52
C ASP A 178 0.95 8.06 12.25
N LYS A 179 1.03 8.46 10.97
CA LYS A 179 1.21 9.87 10.60
C LYS A 179 0.02 10.66 11.20
N PRO A 180 0.27 11.72 11.99
CA PRO A 180 -0.81 12.58 12.45
C PRO A 180 -1.46 13.23 11.22
N CYS A 181 -2.79 13.25 11.20
CA CYS A 181 -3.54 13.98 10.17
C CYS A 181 -3.10 15.45 10.21
N ASP A 182 -2.50 15.97 9.13
CA ASP A 182 -2.18 17.38 9.00
C ASP A 182 -3.45 18.14 8.57
N PRO A 183 -4.02 19.02 9.43
CA PRO A 183 -5.24 19.76 9.13
C PRO A 183 -5.12 20.69 7.93
N ASN A 184 -3.90 20.99 7.46
CA ASN A 184 -3.67 21.84 6.30
C ASN A 184 -4.18 21.21 5.00
N TYR A 185 -4.22 19.88 4.88
CA TYR A 185 -4.79 19.20 3.72
C TYR A 185 -6.32 19.39 3.62
N CYS A 186 -7.01 19.57 4.75
CA CYS A 186 -8.47 19.77 4.79
C CYS A 186 -8.88 21.22 4.53
N LYS A 187 -7.93 22.18 4.61
CA LYS A 187 -8.17 23.59 4.28
C LYS A 187 -8.08 23.77 2.78
N GLY A 188 -9.13 23.33 2.09
CA GLY A 188 -9.30 23.50 0.64
C GLY A 188 -9.24 24.97 0.25
N ASN A 189 -8.06 25.42 -0.17
CA ASN A 189 -7.91 26.53 -1.12
C ASN A 189 -7.14 26.08 -2.38
N ASN A 190 -7.02 24.76 -2.59
CA ASN A 190 -6.48 24.19 -3.81
C ASN A 190 -7.61 23.92 -4.81
N ASN A 191 -8.05 24.98 -5.50
CA ASN A 191 -8.77 24.84 -6.78
C ASN A 191 -7.88 24.22 -7.89
N ASN A 192 -6.62 23.88 -7.58
CA ASN A 192 -5.64 23.23 -8.46
C ASN A 192 -5.05 21.95 -7.85
N GLY A 193 -5.83 21.17 -7.09
CA GLY A 193 -5.43 19.83 -6.65
C GLY A 193 -4.96 18.97 -7.83
N PHE A 194 -3.86 18.23 -7.64
CA PHE A 194 -3.05 17.50 -8.64
C PHE A 194 -2.38 18.36 -9.73
N ARG A 195 -3.06 19.38 -10.25
CA ARG A 195 -2.55 20.24 -11.33
C ARG A 195 -1.37 21.11 -10.89
N GLY A 196 -1.42 21.67 -9.68
CA GLY A 196 -0.36 22.52 -9.14
C GLY A 196 0.90 21.74 -8.73
N ALA A 197 0.74 20.53 -8.21
CA ALA A 197 1.86 19.62 -7.93
C ALA A 197 2.54 19.19 -9.23
N PHE A 198 1.74 18.85 -10.25
CA PHE A 198 2.23 18.50 -11.59
C PHE A 198 2.95 19.65 -12.29
N GLU A 199 2.47 20.90 -12.21
CA GLU A 199 3.22 22.03 -12.77
C GLU A 199 4.56 22.24 -12.05
N GLN A 200 4.59 22.05 -10.73
CA GLN A 200 5.82 22.14 -9.94
C GLN A 200 6.81 21.01 -10.26
N VAL A 201 6.31 19.80 -10.53
CA VAL A 201 7.12 18.65 -10.99
C VAL A 201 7.56 18.88 -12.43
N LYS A 202 6.69 19.37 -13.31
CA LYS A 202 7.00 19.65 -14.71
C LYS A 202 8.07 20.73 -14.84
N GLU A 203 7.99 21.84 -14.11
CA GLU A 203 9.02 22.89 -14.06
C GLU A 203 10.36 22.39 -13.48
N LYS A 204 10.33 21.36 -12.63
CA LYS A 204 11.54 20.81 -12.02
C LYS A 204 12.25 19.79 -12.91
N PHE A 205 11.59 19.24 -13.93
CA PHE A 205 12.09 18.10 -14.70
C PHE A 205 12.02 18.27 -16.23
N PHE A 206 11.39 19.32 -16.75
CA PHE A 206 11.39 19.73 -18.17
C PHE A 206 11.78 21.20 -18.30
#